data_AF-A0A9X0AH00-F1
#
_entry.id   AF-A0A9X0AH00-F1
#
_cell.length_a   1.000
_cell.length_b   1.000
_cell.length_c   1.000
_cell.angle_alpha   90.00
_cell.angle_beta   90.00
_cell.angle_gamma   90.00
#
_symmetry.space_group_name_H-M   'P 1'
#
loop_
_entity.id
_entity.type
_entity.pdbx_description
1 polymer ?
#
loop_
_entity_poly.entity_id
_entity_poly.type
_entity_poly.pdbx_seq_one_letter_code
_entity_poly.pdbx_strand_id
1 'polypeptide(L)'
;MVYARLAERYIDKGILYDIRNWIPQNLTIKFGLDDSEKEKSGLFVEDLCTLQNGHWVRDTEVYAHERLRVQMSPFLNLAGCTATRPKALVGLLYEDIEFQLFPLLIKGQPPIVVMKLNLKRIKRSDGKKKQ
;
A
#
# COMPACT_ATOMS: atom_id res chain seq x y z
N MET A 1 7.34 -12.63 -11.71
CA MET A 1 8.82 -12.63 -11.79
C MET A 1 9.20 -13.20 -13.13
N VAL A 2 10.02 -12.49 -13.91
CA VAL A 2 10.39 -12.88 -15.28
C VAL A 2 11.09 -14.24 -15.29
N TYR A 3 12.00 -14.51 -14.34
CA TYR A 3 12.68 -15.80 -14.21
C TYR A 3 11.71 -16.98 -14.06
N ALA A 4 10.79 -16.94 -13.09
CA ALA A 4 9.89 -18.07 -12.85
C ALA A 4 8.91 -18.34 -14.00
N ARG A 5 8.64 -17.31 -14.82
CA ARG A 5 7.85 -17.43 -16.04
C ARG A 5 8.66 -18.05 -17.19
N LEU A 6 9.95 -17.72 -17.29
CA LEU A 6 10.84 -18.21 -18.34
C LEU A 6 11.37 -19.62 -18.06
N ALA A 7 11.69 -19.91 -16.80
CA ALA A 7 12.30 -21.15 -16.37
C ALA A 7 11.26 -22.20 -15.93
N GLU A 8 9.97 -21.85 -15.91
CA GLU A 8 8.84 -22.65 -15.42
C GLU A 8 9.02 -23.26 -14.01
N ARG A 9 9.98 -22.75 -13.25
CA ARG A 9 10.32 -23.20 -11.90
C ARG A 9 10.67 -22.02 -11.02
N TYR A 10 10.53 -22.23 -9.71
CA TYR A 10 11.07 -21.27 -8.73
C TYR A 10 12.60 -21.31 -8.75
N ILE A 11 13.21 -20.17 -8.45
CA ILE A 11 14.67 -20.08 -8.33
C ILE A 11 15.09 -20.98 -7.17
N ASP A 12 16.09 -21.82 -7.42
CA ASP A 12 16.69 -22.66 -6.38
C ASP A 12 17.32 -21.80 -5.27
N LYS A 13 17.36 -22.32 -4.04
CA LYS A 13 17.90 -21.57 -2.89
C LYS A 13 19.38 -21.23 -3.05
N GLY A 14 20.18 -22.10 -3.68
CA GLY A 14 21.59 -21.83 -3.98
C GLY A 14 21.72 -20.70 -4.99
N ILE A 15 20.93 -20.72 -6.07
CA ILE A 15 20.91 -19.64 -7.06
C ILE A 15 20.44 -18.32 -6.43
N LEU A 16 19.45 -18.34 -5.55
CA LEU A 16 19.02 -17.15 -4.80
C LEU A 16 20.14 -16.60 -3.92
N TYR A 17 20.89 -17.48 -3.25
CA TYR A 17 22.05 -17.10 -2.45
C TYR A 17 23.13 -16.46 -3.32
N ASP A 18 23.45 -17.08 -4.46
CA ASP A 18 24.44 -16.55 -5.40
C ASP A 18 24.02 -15.18 -5.94
N ILE A 19 22.78 -15.02 -6.41
CA ILE A 19 22.28 -13.72 -6.90
C ILE A 19 22.32 -12.66 -5.80
N ARG A 20 21.91 -13.02 -4.57
CA ARG A 20 21.90 -12.10 -3.43
C ARG A 20 23.30 -11.61 -3.06
N ASN A 21 24.32 -12.45 -3.24
CA ASN A 21 25.72 -12.09 -2.97
C ASN A 21 26.40 -11.45 -4.18
N TRP A 22 26.00 -11.81 -5.40
CA TRP A 22 26.58 -11.29 -6.63
C TRP A 22 26.30 -9.80 -6.83
N ILE A 23 25.11 -9.33 -6.44
CA ILE A 23 24.76 -7.90 -6.47
C ILE A 23 25.75 -7.07 -5.63
N PRO A 24 25.88 -7.27 -4.30
CA PRO A 24 26.79 -6.46 -3.47
C PRO A 24 28.27 -6.73 -3.74
N GLN A 25 28.67 -7.97 -4.05
CA GLN A 25 30.11 -8.31 -4.17
C GLN A 25 30.69 -8.02 -5.55
N ASN A 26 29.89 -8.08 -6.61
CA ASN A 26 30.39 -7.93 -7.99
C ASN A 26 29.78 -6.72 -8.68
N LEU A 27 28.45 -6.64 -8.72
CA LEU A 27 27.78 -5.57 -9.49
C LEU A 27 28.00 -4.20 -8.85
N THR A 28 27.91 -4.11 -7.52
CA THR A 28 28.15 -2.85 -6.78
C THR A 28 29.56 -2.32 -7.03
N ILE A 29 30.60 -3.16 -6.93
CA ILE A 29 31.98 -2.76 -7.17
C ILE A 29 32.20 -2.40 -8.65
N LYS A 30 31.74 -3.26 -9.57
CA LYS A 30 31.97 -3.11 -11.01
C LYS A 30 31.34 -1.86 -11.59
N PHE A 31 30.14 -1.50 -11.10
CA PHE A 31 29.37 -0.37 -11.62
C PHE A 31 29.32 0.83 -10.67
N GLY A 32 30.03 0.78 -9.54
CA GLY A 32 30.00 1.85 -8.53
C GLY A 32 28.59 2.13 -8.03
N LEU A 33 27.79 1.08 -7.78
CA LEU A 33 26.42 1.24 -7.29
C LEU A 33 26.46 1.77 -5.86
N ASP A 34 25.55 2.70 -5.57
CA ASP A 34 25.32 3.16 -4.20
C ASP A 34 24.23 2.29 -3.56
N ASP A 35 24.61 1.49 -2.57
CA ASP A 35 23.73 0.66 -1.76
C ASP A 35 23.48 1.25 -0.36
N SER A 36 23.86 2.52 -0.15
CA SER A 36 23.55 3.22 1.10
C SER A 36 22.04 3.23 1.36
N GLU A 37 21.68 3.12 2.64
CA GLU A 37 20.29 3.19 3.03
C GLU A 37 19.75 4.59 2.74
N LYS A 38 18.94 4.68 1.68
CA LYS A 38 18.20 5.89 1.38
C LYS A 38 16.99 5.98 2.30
N GLU A 39 16.83 7.12 2.96
CA GLU A 39 15.58 7.43 3.67
C GLU A 39 14.41 7.30 2.70
N LYS A 40 13.43 6.46 3.06
CA LYS A 40 12.21 6.35 2.28
C LYS A 40 11.41 7.61 2.50
N SER A 41 11.08 8.30 1.41
CA SER A 41 10.11 9.39 1.45
C SER A 41 8.78 8.85 1.99
N GLY A 42 8.47 9.26 3.22
CA GLY A 42 7.18 9.02 3.87
C GLY A 42 6.27 10.22 3.67
N LEU A 43 4.97 9.98 3.81
CA LEU A 43 3.97 11.03 3.83
C LEU A 43 3.37 11.01 5.24
N PHE A 44 3.64 12.05 6.03
CA PHE A 44 3.13 12.16 7.39
C PHE A 44 1.66 12.60 7.40
N VAL A 45 1.04 12.61 8.57
CA VAL A 45 -0.39 12.94 8.69
C VAL A 45 -0.66 14.37 8.21
N GLU A 46 0.25 15.29 8.50
CA GLU A 46 0.20 16.70 8.09
C GLU A 46 0.30 16.85 6.58
N ASP A 47 1.16 16.05 5.94
CA ASP A 47 1.30 16.01 4.48
C ASP A 47 0.01 15.47 3.84
N LEU A 48 -0.63 14.46 4.45
CA LEU A 48 -1.89 13.90 3.96
C LEU A 48 -3.00 14.94 4.02
N CYS A 49 -3.09 15.71 5.11
CA CYS A 49 -4.03 16.82 5.23
C CYS A 49 -3.80 17.89 4.15
N THR A 50 -2.54 18.23 3.89
CA THR A 50 -2.17 19.21 2.85
C THR A 50 -2.55 18.69 1.47
N LEU A 51 -2.28 17.42 1.19
CA LEU A 51 -2.61 16.77 -0.08
C LEU A 51 -4.14 16.69 -0.28
N GLN A 52 -4.90 16.37 0.78
CA GLN A 52 -6.37 16.38 0.73
C GLN A 52 -6.92 17.80 0.50
N ASN A 53 -6.35 18.83 1.12
CA ASN A 53 -6.75 20.22 0.87
C ASN A 53 -6.48 20.62 -0.59
N GLY A 54 -5.31 20.26 -1.11
CA GLY A 54 -4.97 20.43 -2.53
C GLY A 54 -6.02 19.78 -3.42
N HIS A 55 -6.28 18.49 -3.20
CA HIS A 55 -7.19 17.67 -3.99
C HIS A 55 -8.67 18.11 -3.97
N TRP A 56 -9.17 18.60 -2.82
CA TRP A 56 -10.59 18.95 -2.68
C TRP A 56 -10.91 20.42 -2.87
N VAL A 57 -9.98 21.31 -2.52
CA VAL A 57 -10.28 22.74 -2.36
C VAL A 57 -9.55 23.58 -3.40
N ARG A 58 -8.27 23.27 -3.65
CA ARG A 58 -7.39 24.13 -4.46
C ARG A 58 -7.25 23.65 -5.90
N ASP A 59 -7.50 22.38 -6.14
CA ASP A 59 -7.36 21.79 -7.46
C ASP A 59 -8.48 22.28 -8.39
N THR A 60 -8.06 22.77 -9.56
CA THR A 60 -8.93 23.36 -10.59
C THR A 60 -9.00 22.47 -11.84
N GLU A 61 -8.26 21.36 -11.85
CA GLU A 61 -8.26 20.43 -12.97
C GLU A 61 -9.63 19.78 -13.15
N VAL A 62 -10.05 19.60 -14.39
CA VAL A 62 -11.30 18.89 -14.68
C VAL A 62 -10.96 17.42 -14.90
N TYR A 63 -11.45 16.54 -14.03
CA TYR A 63 -11.20 15.12 -14.19
C TYR A 63 -12.04 14.60 -15.36
N ALA A 64 -11.49 13.66 -16.13
CA ALA A 64 -12.26 12.95 -17.16
C ALA A 64 -13.57 12.36 -16.58
N HIS A 65 -13.52 11.94 -15.31
CA HIS A 65 -14.69 11.61 -14.50
C HIS A 65 -14.51 12.13 -13.07
N GLU A 66 -15.36 13.06 -12.63
CA GLU A 66 -15.32 13.62 -11.26
C GLU A 66 -15.50 12.56 -10.16
N ARG A 67 -16.04 11.38 -10.50
CA ARG A 67 -16.03 10.21 -9.61
C ARG A 67 -14.61 9.86 -9.13
N LEU A 68 -13.59 10.01 -9.98
CA LEU A 68 -12.20 9.73 -9.62
C LEU A 68 -11.73 10.67 -8.51
N ARG A 69 -12.09 11.95 -8.58
CA ARG A 69 -11.81 12.93 -7.51
C ARG A 69 -12.41 12.45 -6.19
N VAL A 70 -13.69 12.05 -6.19
CA VAL A 70 -14.36 11.58 -4.98
C VAL A 70 -13.73 10.30 -4.42
N GLN A 71 -13.30 9.38 -5.29
CA GLN A 71 -12.73 8.09 -4.87
C GLN A 71 -11.28 8.19 -4.38
N MET A 72 -10.50 9.14 -4.87
CA MET A 72 -9.09 9.29 -4.47
C MET A 72 -8.93 9.59 -2.99
N SER A 73 -9.77 10.46 -2.44
CA SER A 73 -9.73 10.86 -1.03
C SER A 73 -9.85 9.70 -0.04
N PRO A 74 -10.90 8.85 -0.09
CA PRO A 74 -10.99 7.71 0.80
C PRO A 74 -9.84 6.74 0.55
N PHE A 75 -9.38 6.51 -0.68
CA PHE A 75 -8.22 5.64 -0.92
C PHE A 75 -6.94 6.15 -0.25
N LEU A 76 -6.68 7.45 -0.28
CA LEU A 76 -5.53 8.06 0.39
C LEU A 76 -5.63 7.92 1.91
N ASN A 77 -6.82 8.14 2.49
CA ASN A 77 -7.05 7.95 3.93
C ASN A 77 -6.87 6.48 4.32
N LEU A 78 -7.46 5.55 3.56
CA LEU A 78 -7.31 4.12 3.81
C LEU A 78 -5.85 3.68 3.68
N ALA A 79 -5.11 4.17 2.68
CA ALA A 79 -3.69 3.88 2.50
C ALA A 79 -2.86 4.39 3.68
N GLY A 80 -3.10 5.64 4.12
CA GLY A 80 -2.41 6.23 5.28
C GLY A 80 -2.70 5.48 6.58
N CYS A 81 -3.96 5.15 6.87
CA CYS A 81 -4.35 4.48 8.10
C CYS A 81 -3.95 3.00 8.17
N THR A 82 -3.83 2.32 7.03
CA THR A 82 -3.58 0.87 7.00
C THR A 82 -2.17 0.50 6.52
N ALA A 83 -1.39 1.46 6.02
CA ALA A 83 -0.08 1.25 5.38
C ALA A 83 -0.11 0.16 4.29
N THR A 84 -1.26 -0.02 3.61
CA THR A 84 -1.44 -1.10 2.64
C THR A 84 -1.04 -0.68 1.23
N ARG A 85 -0.59 -1.67 0.44
CA ARG A 85 -0.20 -1.43 -0.95
C ARG A 85 -1.42 -1.01 -1.78
N PRO A 86 -1.29 -0.11 -2.77
CA PRO A 86 -2.40 0.35 -3.59
C PRO A 86 -3.23 -0.78 -4.20
N LYS A 87 -2.59 -1.88 -4.63
CA LYS A 87 -3.28 -3.04 -5.21
C LYS A 87 -4.30 -3.69 -4.25
N ALA A 88 -4.04 -3.65 -2.95
CA ALA A 88 -4.96 -4.18 -1.95
C ALA A 88 -6.23 -3.34 -1.83
N LEU A 89 -6.11 -2.02 -2.00
CA LEU A 89 -7.20 -1.06 -1.90
C LEU A 89 -8.03 -1.01 -3.18
N VAL A 90 -7.39 -1.04 -4.35
CA VAL A 90 -8.11 -1.04 -5.65
C VAL A 90 -9.02 -2.27 -5.80
N GLY A 91 -8.69 -3.39 -5.14
CA GLY A 91 -9.50 -4.60 -5.15
C GLY A 91 -10.54 -4.71 -4.03
N LEU A 92 -10.69 -3.68 -3.20
CA LEU A 92 -11.59 -3.65 -2.04
C LEU A 92 -13.06 -3.68 -2.50
N LEU A 93 -13.84 -4.55 -1.89
CA LEU A 93 -15.29 -4.63 -2.12
C LEU A 93 -16.06 -4.10 -0.90
N TYR A 94 -17.34 -3.75 -1.10
CA TYR A 94 -18.20 -3.34 0.01
C TYR A 94 -18.35 -4.43 1.08
N GLU A 95 -18.36 -5.71 0.67
CA GLU A 95 -18.37 -6.87 1.60
C GLU A 95 -17.10 -6.99 2.46
N ASP A 96 -16.03 -6.29 2.10
CA ASP A 96 -14.79 -6.26 2.87
C ASP A 96 -14.78 -5.14 3.93
N ILE A 97 -15.81 -4.29 3.98
CA ILE A 97 -15.93 -3.16 4.90
C ILE A 97 -17.02 -3.47 5.93
N GLU A 98 -16.66 -3.44 7.21
CA GLU A 98 -17.59 -3.59 8.32
C GLU A 98 -17.56 -2.33 9.19
N PHE A 99 -18.74 -1.86 9.62
CA PHE A 99 -18.84 -0.76 10.57
C PHE A 99 -19.36 -1.28 11.90
N GLN A 100 -18.69 -0.88 12.98
CA GLN A 100 -19.09 -1.18 14.34
C GLN A 100 -19.40 0.14 15.05
N LEU A 101 -20.60 0.22 15.63
CA LEU A 101 -21.04 1.36 16.41
C LEU A 101 -20.89 1.03 17.89
N PHE A 102 -20.10 1.82 18.60
CA PHE A 102 -19.93 1.69 20.04
C PHE A 102 -20.75 2.77 20.75
N PRO A 103 -21.87 2.42 21.40
CA PRO A 103 -22.62 3.35 22.22
C PRO A 103 -21.78 3.73 23.45
N LEU A 104 -21.65 5.02 23.74
CA LEU A 104 -20.90 5.49 24.89
C LEU A 104 -21.74 5.38 26.16
N LEU A 105 -21.07 5.07 27.27
CA LEU A 105 -21.66 4.96 28.61
C LEU A 105 -22.08 6.33 29.18
N ILE A 106 -21.58 7.44 28.61
CA ILE A 106 -21.84 8.81 29.08
C ILE A 106 -22.88 9.49 28.19
N LYS A 107 -23.99 9.92 28.79
CA LYS A 107 -25.06 10.68 28.12
C LYS A 107 -24.51 11.99 27.54
N GLY A 108 -24.76 12.23 26.26
CA GLY A 108 -24.48 13.50 25.58
C GLY A 108 -23.26 13.51 24.64
N GLN A 109 -22.48 12.44 24.58
CA GLN A 109 -21.39 12.32 23.59
C GLN A 109 -21.87 11.60 22.31
N PRO A 110 -21.32 11.97 21.14
CA PRO A 110 -21.60 11.26 19.90
C PRO A 110 -21.02 9.84 19.94
N PRO A 111 -21.71 8.84 19.36
CA PRO A 111 -21.22 7.47 19.37
C PRO A 111 -19.94 7.32 18.54
N ILE A 112 -19.10 6.34 18.89
CA ILE A 112 -17.87 6.05 18.16
C ILE A 112 -18.20 5.06 17.04
N VAL A 113 -17.84 5.40 15.81
CA VAL A 113 -17.92 4.51 14.66
C VAL A 113 -16.52 3.99 14.35
N VAL A 114 -16.35 2.67 14.37
CA VAL A 114 -15.12 2.01 13.94
C VAL A 114 -15.36 1.34 12.60
N MET A 115 -14.55 1.70 11.61
CA MET A 115 -14.52 1.01 10.32
C MET A 115 -13.45 -0.08 10.35
N LYS A 116 -13.84 -1.33 10.12
CA LYS A 116 -12.94 -2.47 9.95
C LYS A 116 -12.80 -2.80 8.47
N LEU A 117 -11.55 -2.89 8.01
CA LEU A 117 -11.21 -3.20 6.63
C LEU A 117 -10.61 -4.59 6.53
N ASN A 118 -11.35 -5.51 5.93
CA ASN A 118 -10.95 -6.90 5.73
C ASN A 118 -10.23 -7.06 4.39
N LEU A 119 -8.94 -6.75 4.34
CA LEU A 119 -8.14 -6.82 3.11
C LEU A 119 -7.78 -8.27 2.73
N LYS A 120 -8.72 -9.01 2.13
CA LYS A 120 -8.53 -10.42 1.73
C LYS A 120 -7.64 -10.59 0.51
N ARG A 121 -7.54 -9.57 -0.35
CA ARG A 121 -6.85 -9.61 -1.65
C ARG A 121 -5.45 -8.98 -1.61
N ILE A 122 -4.81 -8.99 -0.44
CA ILE A 122 -3.42 -8.55 -0.30
C ILE A 122 -2.47 -9.60 -0.88
N LYS A 123 -1.46 -9.15 -1.64
CA LYS A 123 -0.31 -10.00 -1.94
C LYS A 123 0.43 -10.25 -0.62
N ARG A 124 0.29 -11.46 -0.06
CA ARG A 124 1.11 -11.92 1.07
C ARG A 124 2.58 -11.89 0.66
N SER A 125 3.44 -11.38 1.52
CA SER A 125 4.89 -11.28 1.32
C SER A 125 5.53 -12.63 0.94
N ASP A 126 4.88 -13.74 1.31
CA ASP A 126 5.49 -15.07 1.23
C ASP A 126 5.22 -15.91 -0.02
N GLY A 127 4.43 -15.43 -1.00
CA GLY A 127 4.22 -16.19 -2.25
C GLY A 127 3.59 -17.59 -2.08
N LYS A 128 3.22 -18.01 -0.87
CA LYS A 128 2.56 -19.29 -0.62
C LYS A 128 1.09 -19.21 -0.99
N LYS A 129 0.67 -20.09 -1.90
CA LYS A 129 -0.75 -20.40 -2.14
C LYS A 129 -1.37 -20.93 -0.84
N LYS A 130 -2.65 -20.59 -0.58
CA LYS A 130 -3.49 -21.41 0.29
C LYS A 130 -3.58 -22.80 -0.34
N GLN A 131 -3.36 -23.84 0.47
CA GLN A 131 -3.86 -25.18 0.21
C GLN A 131 -5.37 -25.13 0.05
#